data_AF-A0A6J0Y598-F1
#
_entry.id   AF-A0A6J0Y598-F1
#
_cell.length_a   1.000
_cell.length_b   1.000
_cell.length_c   1.000
_cell.angle_alpha   90.00
_cell.angle_beta   90.00
_cell.angle_gamma   90.00
#
_symmetry.space_group_name_H-M   'P 1'
#
loop_
_entity.id
_entity.type
_entity.pdbx_description
1 polymer ?
#
loop_
_entity_poly.entity_id
_entity_poly.type
_entity_poly.pdbx_seq_one_letter_code
_entity_poly.pdbx_strand_id
1 'polypeptide(L)'
;MSLSVQQLTLLPDQLVLLLEHLLEQKTVTPRTLQSLERTYHLSEQDAEVRHRWCELIVKHKYTKAYRDVERFLQEDQAMGIYLYGELMLSEDPRQQHLARRCFELSREQMDRSSAEVVAEMLF
;
A
#
# COMPACT_ATOMS: atom_id res chain seq x y z
N MET A 1 3.55 33.07 -20.64
CA MET A 1 3.89 33.13 -19.20
C MET A 1 3.37 31.85 -18.57
N SER A 2 4.21 30.82 -18.51
CA SER A 2 3.90 29.58 -17.81
C SER A 2 3.96 29.88 -16.31
N LEU A 3 2.80 29.90 -15.65
CA LEU A 3 2.74 29.88 -14.20
C LEU A 3 3.41 28.56 -13.77
N SER A 4 4.62 28.65 -13.21
CA SER A 4 5.17 27.53 -12.46
C SER A 4 4.23 27.33 -11.27
N VAL A 5 3.36 26.33 -11.35
CA VAL A 5 2.71 25.80 -10.16
C VAL A 5 3.87 25.42 -9.25
N GLN A 6 4.08 26.16 -8.16
CA GLN A 6 4.99 25.72 -7.12
C GLN A 6 4.57 24.30 -6.78
N GLN A 7 5.48 23.35 -7.01
CA GLN A 7 5.27 21.97 -6.63
C GLN A 7 5.09 22.02 -5.11
N LEU A 8 3.87 21.80 -4.63
CA LEU A 8 3.58 21.70 -3.20
C LEU A 8 4.30 20.43 -2.73
N THR A 9 5.53 20.58 -2.25
CA THR A 9 6.28 19.49 -1.66
C THR A 9 5.82 19.37 -0.22
N LEU A 10 4.86 18.46 0.02
CA LEU A 10 4.53 18.03 1.37
C LEU A 10 5.70 17.21 1.92
N LEU A 11 6.02 17.44 3.19
CA LEU A 11 6.97 16.61 3.93
C LEU A 11 6.38 15.20 4.17
N PRO A 12 7.20 14.18 4.44
CA PRO A 12 6.70 12.82 4.61
C PRO A 12 5.63 12.67 5.69
N ASP A 13 5.80 13.32 6.84
CA ASP A 13 4.81 13.36 7.92
C ASP A 13 3.49 14.01 7.48
N GLN A 14 3.55 15.08 6.69
CA GLN A 14 2.37 15.72 6.10
C GLN A 14 1.68 14.82 5.06
N LEU A 15 2.46 14.03 4.30
CA LEU A 15 1.91 13.04 3.38
C LEU A 15 1.21 11.92 4.15
N VAL A 16 1.83 11.37 5.19
CA VAL A 16 1.19 10.36 6.06
C VAL A 16 -0.15 10.89 6.57
N LEU A 17 -0.18 12.09 7.16
CA LEU A 17 -1.41 12.72 7.63
C LEU A 17 -2.47 12.84 6.52
N LEU A 18 -2.09 13.28 5.32
CA LEU A 18 -3.01 13.37 4.19
C LEU A 18 -3.57 11.99 3.81
N LEU A 19 -2.72 10.97 3.72
CA LEU A 19 -3.13 9.62 3.33
C LEU A 19 -4.02 8.98 4.40
N GLU A 20 -3.78 9.23 5.68
CA GLU A 20 -4.64 8.79 6.79
C GLU A 20 -6.05 9.39 6.67
N HIS A 21 -6.15 10.70 6.41
CA HIS A 21 -7.45 11.34 6.21
C HIS A 21 -8.19 10.77 4.97
N LEU A 22 -7.45 10.38 3.93
CA LEU A 22 -8.02 9.70 2.77
C LEU A 22 -8.46 8.27 3.08
N LEU A 23 -7.73 7.56 3.94
CA LEU A 23 -8.08 6.23 4.45
C LEU A 23 -9.34 6.26 5.31
N GLU A 24 -9.79 7.39 5.84
CA GLU A 24 -11.09 7.50 6.50
C GLU A 24 -12.24 7.66 5.51
N GLN A 25 -11.96 8.10 4.27
CA GLN A 25 -13.01 8.34 3.29
C GLN A 25 -13.61 7.03 2.79
N LYS A 26 -14.94 7.02 2.61
CA LYS A 26 -15.65 5.87 2.04
C LYS A 26 -15.24 5.62 0.59
N THR A 27 -14.99 6.69 -0.17
CA THR A 27 -14.65 6.61 -1.59
C THR A 27 -13.54 7.60 -1.93
N VAL A 28 -12.55 7.12 -2.66
CA VAL A 28 -11.53 7.94 -3.32
C VAL A 28 -11.48 7.50 -4.78
N THR A 29 -11.55 8.47 -5.71
CA THR A 29 -11.62 8.11 -7.13
C THR A 29 -10.29 7.59 -7.66
N PRO A 30 -10.27 6.67 -8.63
CA PRO A 30 -9.03 6.23 -9.28
C PRO A 30 -8.22 7.38 -9.89
N ARG A 31 -8.89 8.46 -10.33
CA ARG A 31 -8.23 9.67 -10.84
C ARG A 31 -7.51 10.44 -9.75
N THR A 32 -8.10 10.50 -8.54
CA THR A 32 -7.47 11.10 -7.36
C THR A 32 -6.22 10.29 -6.98
N LEU A 33 -6.33 8.97 -6.84
CA LEU A 33 -5.20 8.09 -6.51
C LEU A 33 -4.06 8.22 -7.54
N GLN A 34 -4.38 8.21 -8.83
CA GLN A 34 -3.40 8.43 -9.89
C GLN A 34 -2.72 9.80 -9.79
N SER A 35 -3.48 10.85 -9.45
CA SER A 35 -2.94 12.20 -9.33
C SER A 35 -2.04 12.33 -8.12
N LEU A 36 -2.38 11.67 -7.00
CA LEU A 36 -1.55 11.64 -5.79
C LEU A 36 -0.20 10.97 -6.07
N GLU A 37 -0.22 9.75 -6.63
CA GLU A 37 1.02 9.04 -6.98
C GLU A 37 1.90 9.86 -7.93
N ARG A 38 1.33 10.45 -8.98
CA ARG A 38 2.10 11.28 -9.93
C ARG A 38 2.66 12.57 -9.30
N THR A 39 1.97 13.14 -8.32
CA THR A 39 2.35 14.43 -7.73
C THR A 39 3.41 14.25 -6.65
N TYR A 40 3.25 13.21 -5.83
CA TYR A 40 4.05 12.99 -4.63
C TYR A 40 4.99 11.78 -4.72
N HIS A 41 4.92 10.98 -5.78
CA HIS A 41 5.72 9.76 -5.99
C HIS A 41 5.64 8.84 -4.77
N LEU A 42 4.42 8.56 -4.29
CA LEU A 42 4.17 7.90 -3.00
C LEU A 42 4.86 6.53 -2.93
N SER A 43 4.95 5.84 -4.05
CA SER A 43 5.60 4.53 -4.15
C SER A 43 7.15 4.58 -3.98
N GLU A 44 7.75 5.77 -4.10
CA GLU A 44 9.19 6.03 -3.96
C GLU A 44 9.54 6.75 -2.63
N GLN A 45 8.54 7.07 -1.81
CA GLN A 45 8.74 7.68 -0.50
C GLN A 45 9.26 6.64 0.53
N ASP A 46 9.45 7.08 1.77
CA ASP A 46 9.81 6.19 2.88
C ASP A 46 8.73 5.12 3.17
N ALA A 47 9.09 4.17 4.02
CA ALA A 47 8.26 3.01 4.35
C ALA A 47 6.89 3.41 4.95
N GLU A 48 6.81 4.51 5.70
CA GLU A 48 5.58 4.95 6.34
C GLU A 48 4.58 5.51 5.32
N VAL A 49 5.06 6.35 4.40
CA VAL A 49 4.23 6.84 3.29
C VAL A 49 3.84 5.70 2.36
N ARG A 50 4.78 4.82 2.01
CA ARG A 50 4.52 3.64 1.17
C ARG A 50 3.46 2.72 1.79
N HIS A 51 3.49 2.52 3.10
CA HIS A 51 2.51 1.71 3.82
C HIS A 51 1.10 2.28 3.66
N ARG A 52 0.91 3.56 3.99
CA ARG A 52 -0.39 4.26 3.84
C ARG A 52 -0.88 4.27 2.39
N TRP A 53 0.03 4.41 1.42
CA TRP A 53 -0.29 4.31 0.00
C TRP A 53 -0.80 2.91 -0.37
N CYS A 54 -0.13 1.86 0.09
CA CYS A 54 -0.56 0.49 -0.14
C CYS A 54 -1.93 0.19 0.49
N GLU A 55 -2.22 0.71 1.69
CA GLU A 55 -3.54 0.62 2.30
C GLU A 55 -4.63 1.26 1.40
N LEU A 56 -4.38 2.45 0.85
CA LEU A 56 -5.33 3.09 -0.07
C LEU A 56 -5.55 2.26 -1.35
N ILE A 57 -4.48 1.66 -1.89
CA ILE A 57 -4.57 0.78 -3.06
C ILE A 57 -5.46 -0.42 -2.74
N VAL A 58 -5.27 -1.04 -1.57
CA VAL A 58 -6.03 -2.21 -1.15
C VAL A 58 -7.49 -1.85 -0.89
N LYS A 59 -7.72 -0.85 -0.03
CA LYS A 59 -9.06 -0.37 0.36
C LYS A 59 -9.92 0.00 -0.84
N HIS A 60 -9.35 0.70 -1.83
CA HIS A 60 -10.09 1.17 -3.01
C HIS A 60 -9.93 0.27 -4.24
N LYS A 61 -9.37 -0.93 -4.09
CA LYS A 61 -9.16 -1.92 -5.15
C LYS A 61 -8.49 -1.32 -6.41
N TYR A 62 -7.50 -0.45 -6.20
CA TYR A 62 -6.79 0.25 -7.27
C TYR A 62 -5.77 -0.65 -7.97
N THR A 63 -6.28 -1.62 -8.73
CA THR A 63 -5.51 -2.69 -9.40
C THR A 63 -4.30 -2.24 -10.22
N LYS A 64 -4.33 -1.01 -10.76
CA LYS A 64 -3.21 -0.44 -11.55
C LYS A 64 -1.92 -0.30 -10.76
N ALA A 65 -1.99 -0.24 -9.41
CA ALA A 65 -0.84 -0.07 -8.54
C ALA A 65 -0.57 -1.29 -7.64
N TYR A 66 -1.15 -2.46 -7.94
CA TYR A 66 -0.87 -3.67 -7.15
C TYR A 66 0.62 -4.06 -7.15
N ARG A 67 1.38 -3.68 -8.17
CA ARG A 67 2.84 -3.86 -8.17
C ARG A 67 3.53 -3.15 -7.00
N ASP A 68 3.00 -2.03 -6.54
CA ASP A 68 3.56 -1.32 -5.39
C ASP A 68 3.26 -2.06 -4.09
N VAL A 69 2.08 -2.69 -3.98
CA VAL A 69 1.75 -3.60 -2.88
C VAL A 69 2.67 -4.82 -2.87
N GLU A 70 2.90 -5.45 -4.04
CA GLU A 70 3.83 -6.59 -4.15
C GLU A 70 5.25 -6.22 -3.69
N ARG A 71 5.71 -5.03 -4.11
CA ARG A 71 7.03 -4.51 -3.73
C ARG A 71 7.11 -4.26 -2.23
N PHE A 72 6.10 -3.60 -1.66
CA PHE A 72 6.03 -3.31 -0.24
C PHE A 72 6.03 -4.57 0.63
N LEU A 73 5.23 -5.58 0.29
CA LEU A 73 5.18 -6.85 1.04
C LEU A 73 6.50 -7.65 1.01
N GLN A 74 7.34 -7.43 -0.01
CA GLN A 74 8.66 -8.07 -0.11
C GLN A 74 9.76 -7.28 0.60
N GLU A 75 9.74 -5.95 0.48
CA GLU A 75 10.78 -5.06 0.99
C GLU A 75 10.57 -4.64 2.46
N ASP A 76 9.32 -4.40 2.88
CA ASP A 76 8.96 -3.83 4.19
C ASP A 76 8.17 -4.84 5.05
N GLN A 77 8.69 -6.06 5.16
CA GLN A 77 7.95 -7.23 5.67
C GLN A 77 7.30 -7.03 7.05
N ALA A 78 7.98 -6.38 8.00
CA ALA A 78 7.45 -6.14 9.34
C ALA A 78 6.20 -5.25 9.33
N MET A 79 6.18 -4.23 8.47
CA MET A 79 4.99 -3.37 8.29
C MET A 79 3.95 -4.04 7.40
N GLY A 80 4.38 -4.91 6.48
CA GLY A 80 3.51 -5.65 5.55
C GLY A 80 2.55 -6.65 6.21
N ILE A 81 2.80 -7.10 7.44
CA ILE A 81 1.94 -8.08 8.15
C ILE A 81 0.49 -7.59 8.23
N TYR A 82 0.27 -6.32 8.60
CA TYR A 82 -1.07 -5.74 8.68
C TYR A 82 -1.78 -5.79 7.31
N LEU A 83 -1.03 -5.50 6.24
CA LEU A 83 -1.57 -5.44 4.89
C LEU A 83 -2.01 -6.82 4.35
N TYR A 84 -1.39 -7.91 4.80
CA TYR A 84 -1.88 -9.26 4.53
C TYR A 84 -3.31 -9.45 5.07
N GLY A 85 -3.58 -8.97 6.28
CA GLY A 85 -4.93 -8.98 6.86
C GLY A 85 -5.93 -8.21 6.00
N GLU A 86 -5.59 -6.98 5.60
CA GLU A 86 -6.47 -6.15 4.75
C GLU A 86 -6.75 -6.79 3.37
N LEU A 87 -5.74 -7.41 2.74
CA LEU A 87 -5.89 -8.12 1.47
C LEU A 87 -6.83 -9.33 1.59
N MET A 88 -6.89 -9.97 2.75
CA MET A 88 -7.77 -11.11 3.00
C MET A 88 -9.18 -10.67 3.39
N LEU A 89 -9.31 -9.62 4.21
CA LEU A 89 -10.58 -9.03 4.65
C LEU A 89 -11.42 -8.45 3.51
N SER A 90 -10.80 -8.04 2.40
CA SER A 90 -11.52 -7.46 1.27
C SER A 90 -12.41 -8.44 0.49
N GLU A 91 -12.24 -9.75 0.74
CA GLU A 91 -12.86 -10.88 0.03
C GLU A 91 -12.71 -10.81 -1.49
N ASP A 92 -11.74 -10.05 -1.99
CA ASP A 92 -11.48 -9.90 -3.42
C ASP A 92 -10.52 -11.00 -3.91
N PRO A 93 -10.92 -11.86 -4.87
CA PRO A 93 -10.07 -12.97 -5.31
C PRO A 93 -8.71 -12.54 -5.85
N ARG A 94 -8.61 -11.32 -6.42
CA ARG A 94 -7.32 -10.82 -6.94
C ARG A 94 -6.41 -10.42 -5.80
N GLN A 95 -6.94 -9.80 -4.75
CA GLN A 95 -6.16 -9.43 -3.57
C GLN A 95 -5.74 -10.65 -2.75
N GLN A 96 -6.62 -11.64 -2.58
CA GLN A 96 -6.25 -12.89 -1.92
C GLN A 96 -5.19 -13.67 -2.71
N HIS A 97 -5.28 -13.69 -4.04
CA HIS A 97 -4.24 -14.28 -4.88
C HIS A 97 -2.92 -13.51 -4.77
N LEU A 98 -2.97 -12.18 -4.78
CA LEU A 98 -1.82 -11.30 -4.58
C LEU A 98 -1.11 -11.62 -3.25
N ALA A 99 -1.87 -11.71 -2.17
CA ALA A 99 -1.37 -12.02 -0.84
C ALA A 99 -0.66 -13.38 -0.82
N ARG A 100 -1.34 -14.44 -1.27
CA ARG A 100 -0.74 -15.80 -1.31
C ARG A 100 0.55 -15.84 -2.12
N ARG A 101 0.54 -15.26 -3.34
CA ARG A 101 1.73 -15.21 -4.19
C ARG A 101 2.88 -14.44 -3.53
N CYS A 102 2.60 -13.28 -2.91
CA CYS A 102 3.64 -12.51 -2.24
C CYS A 102 4.23 -13.27 -1.05
N PHE A 103 3.37 -13.92 -0.24
CA PHE A 103 3.83 -14.72 0.89
C PHE A 103 4.69 -15.91 0.45
N GLU A 104 4.30 -16.63 -0.61
CA GLU A 104 5.11 -17.72 -1.16
C GLU A 104 6.51 -17.25 -1.57
N LEU A 105 6.64 -16.03 -2.10
CA LEU A 105 7.91 -15.45 -2.52
C LEU A 105 8.77 -14.93 -1.35
N SER A 106 8.17 -14.47 -0.26
CA SER A 106 8.88 -13.80 0.84
C SER A 106 8.99 -14.60 2.13
N ARG A 107 8.18 -15.67 2.35
CA ARG A 107 8.08 -16.38 3.64
C ARG A 107 9.41 -16.89 4.20
N GLU A 108 10.37 -17.22 3.35
CA GLU A 108 11.68 -17.74 3.78
C GLU A 108 12.61 -16.64 4.31
N GLN A 109 12.31 -15.38 3.99
CA GLN A 109 13.06 -14.20 4.40
C GLN A 109 12.42 -13.51 5.61
N MET A 110 11.13 -13.77 5.85
CA MET A 110 10.41 -13.27 7.01
C MET A 110 10.95 -13.86 8.31
N ASP A 111 10.85 -13.11 9.41
CA ASP A 111 11.03 -13.71 10.72
C ASP A 111 9.96 -14.77 10.95
N ARG A 112 10.34 -15.84 11.66
CA ARG A 112 9.50 -17.02 11.83
C ARG A 112 8.13 -16.68 12.44
N SER A 113 8.09 -15.81 13.44
CA SER A 113 6.84 -15.40 14.09
C SER A 113 5.90 -14.71 13.11
N SER A 114 6.40 -13.77 12.31
CA SER A 114 5.59 -13.08 11.31
C SER A 114 5.13 -14.02 10.20
N ALA A 115 5.97 -14.96 9.79
CA ALA A 115 5.58 -15.96 8.79
C ALA A 115 4.45 -16.87 9.30
N GLU A 116 4.49 -17.29 10.56
CA GLU A 116 3.42 -18.05 11.20
C GLU A 116 2.11 -17.25 11.25
N VAL A 117 2.16 -15.97 11.68
CA VAL A 117 0.99 -15.08 11.71
C VAL A 117 0.38 -14.87 10.33
N VAL A 118 1.19 -14.60 9.30
CA VAL A 118 0.68 -14.40 7.93
C VAL A 118 0.12 -15.71 7.36
N ALA A 119 0.72 -16.86 7.66
CA ALA A 119 0.19 -18.15 7.23
C ALA A 119 -1.24 -18.39 7.79
N GLU A 120 -1.47 -18.07 9.06
CA GLU A 120 -2.80 -18.17 9.69
C GLU A 120 -3.85 -17.25 9.06
N MET A 121 -3.44 -16.12 8.47
CA MET A 121 -4.36 -15.23 7.75
C MET A 121 -4.74 -15.75 6.35
N LEU A 122 -3.87 -16.53 5.72
CA LEU A 122 -3.98 -16.92 4.31
C LEU A 122 -4.67 -18.27 4.07
N PHE A 123 -4.62 -19.18 5.06
CA PHE A 123 -5.00 -20.59 4.96
C PHE A 123 -5.87 -21.04 6.14
#